data_AF-A0A6I7FEB8-F1
#
_entry.id   AF-A0A6I7FEB8-F1
#
_cell.length_a   1.000
_cell.length_b   1.000
_cell.length_c   1.000
_cell.angle_alpha   90.00
_cell.angle_beta   90.00
_cell.angle_gamma   90.00
#
_symmetry.space_group_name_H-M   'P 1'
#
loop_
_entity.id
_entity.type
_entity.pdbx_description
1 polymer ?
#
loop_
_entity_poly.entity_id
_entity_poly.type
_entity_poly.pdbx_seq_one_letter_code
_entity_poly.pdbx_strand_id
1 'polypeptide(L)'
;MNYDETQHLHFSYNKKGLDLEAVGLKRLDVDVWDVYFNFQDHNINEPTMRFSKIDPFGCKIFSITSKDLSEDEATQYFELWIKHELNKAL
;
A
#
# COMPACT_ATOMS: atom_id res chain seq x y z
N MET A 1 -0.49 14.54 -6.52
CA MET A 1 0.84 14.47 -5.89
C MET A 1 1.86 14.23 -6.99
N ASN A 2 3.08 14.75 -6.83
CA ASN A 2 4.21 14.39 -7.71
C ASN A 2 4.99 13.25 -7.04
N TYR A 3 5.20 12.17 -7.78
CA TYR A 3 5.98 11.02 -7.34
C TYR A 3 7.31 11.00 -8.08
N ASP A 4 8.33 10.44 -7.44
CA ASP A 4 9.58 10.09 -8.11
C ASP A 4 9.34 8.85 -8.97
N GLU A 5 9.31 9.02 -10.29
CA GLU A 5 9.06 7.94 -11.25
C GLU A 5 10.14 6.85 -11.22
N THR A 6 11.31 7.13 -10.63
CA THR A 6 12.40 6.17 -10.49
C THR A 6 12.28 5.32 -9.22
N GLN A 7 11.39 5.69 -8.29
CA GLN A 7 11.28 5.05 -6.97
C GLN A 7 9.87 4.57 -6.67
N HIS A 8 9.67 3.26 -6.82
CA HIS A 8 8.51 2.53 -6.35
C HIS A 8 8.98 1.22 -5.70
N LEU A 9 8.18 0.70 -4.78
CA LEU A 9 8.50 -0.51 -4.03
C LEU A 9 7.27 -1.40 -3.97
N HIS A 10 7.38 -2.63 -4.49
CA HIS A 10 6.38 -3.67 -4.30
C HIS A 10 6.70 -4.46 -3.03
N PHE A 11 5.67 -4.80 -2.27
CA PHE A 11 5.82 -5.65 -1.08
C PHE A 11 4.54 -6.46 -0.85
N SER A 12 4.70 -7.68 -0.35
CA SER A 12 3.63 -8.67 -0.30
C SER A 12 3.34 -9.17 1.11
N TYR A 13 2.10 -9.60 1.33
CA TYR A 13 1.68 -10.33 2.53
C TYR A 13 1.16 -11.70 2.13
N ASN A 14 1.97 -12.73 2.40
CA ASN A 14 1.73 -14.12 1.96
C ASN A 14 1.52 -15.05 3.16
N LYS A 15 0.63 -14.67 4.07
CA LYS A 15 0.37 -15.40 5.33
C LYS A 15 -1.12 -15.65 5.49
N LYS A 16 -1.47 -16.68 6.28
CA LYS A 16 -2.86 -17.05 6.60
C LYS A 16 -3.74 -17.36 5.36
N GLY A 17 -3.13 -17.88 4.30
CA GLY A 17 -3.82 -18.20 3.05
C GLY A 17 -4.18 -16.98 2.20
N LEU A 18 -3.70 -15.79 2.57
CA LEU A 18 -3.81 -14.58 1.77
C LEU A 18 -2.53 -14.40 0.95
N ASP A 19 -2.69 -13.91 -0.28
CA ASP A 19 -1.64 -13.52 -1.22
C ASP A 19 -1.99 -12.11 -1.72
N LEU A 20 -1.43 -11.11 -1.04
CA LEU A 20 -1.77 -9.69 -1.23
C LEU A 20 -0.51 -8.91 -1.59
N GLU A 21 -0.58 -8.04 -2.59
CA GLU A 21 0.52 -7.15 -2.97
C GLU A 21 0.08 -5.69 -2.89
N ALA A 22 0.96 -4.85 -2.34
CA ALA A 22 0.81 -3.40 -2.33
C ALA A 22 2.04 -2.74 -2.94
N VAL A 23 1.88 -1.48 -3.37
CA VAL A 23 2.96 -0.67 -3.93
C VAL A 23 3.12 0.64 -3.15
N GLY A 24 4.35 0.95 -2.78
CA GLY A 24 4.73 2.25 -2.24
C GLY A 24 5.29 3.14 -3.36
N LEU A 25 4.78 4.36 -3.49
CA LEU A 25 5.30 5.38 -4.40
C LEU A 25 5.98 6.49 -3.59
N LYS A 26 7.27 6.76 -3.87
CA LYS A 26 8.02 7.83 -3.20
C LYS A 26 7.53 9.20 -3.67
N ARG A 27 7.18 10.09 -2.75
CA ARG A 27 6.91 11.50 -3.10
C ARG A 27 8.23 12.21 -3.43
N LEU A 28 8.22 13.02 -4.48
CA LEU A 28 9.45 13.59 -5.08
C LEU A 28 10.28 14.45 -4.10
N ASP A 29 9.62 15.27 -3.28
CA ASP A 29 10.31 16.32 -2.49
C ASP A 29 10.24 16.10 -0.96
N VAL A 30 9.72 14.96 -0.51
CA VAL A 30 9.55 14.67 0.92
C VAL A 30 9.86 13.22 1.23
N ASP A 31 10.28 12.96 2.47
CA ASP A 31 10.56 11.61 2.96
C ASP A 31 9.29 10.83 3.29
N VAL A 32 8.40 10.70 2.31
CA VAL A 32 7.12 10.01 2.43
C VAL A 32 6.89 9.08 1.25
N TRP A 33 6.41 7.88 1.56
CA TRP A 33 5.93 6.89 0.63
C TRP A 33 4.42 6.76 0.77
N ASP A 34 3.67 6.91 -0.32
CA ASP A 34 2.24 6.64 -0.34
C ASP A 34 1.99 5.21 -0.77
N VAL A 35 1.24 4.47 0.04
CA VAL A 35 0.96 3.05 -0.21
C VAL A 35 -0.39 2.90 -0.89
N TYR A 36 -0.38 2.21 -2.01
CA TYR A 36 -1.53 1.90 -2.84
C TYR A 36 -1.79 0.39 -2.84
N PHE A 37 -3.07 0.03 -2.86
CA PHE A 37 -3.52 -1.35 -2.90
C PHE A 37 -4.67 -1.52 -3.89
N ASN A 38 -4.54 -2.51 -4.76
CA ASN A 38 -5.57 -2.85 -5.73
C ASN A 38 -6.49 -3.95 -5.17
N PHE A 39 -7.58 -3.53 -4.55
CA PHE A 39 -8.57 -4.45 -3.99
C PHE A 39 -9.23 -5.36 -5.05
N GLN A 40 -9.36 -4.88 -6.29
CA GLN A 40 -10.03 -5.62 -7.37
C GLN A 40 -9.22 -6.85 -7.77
N ASP A 41 -7.90 -6.74 -7.85
CA ASP A 41 -7.00 -7.85 -8.18
C ASP A 41 -7.07 -8.99 -7.16
N HIS A 42 -7.51 -8.67 -5.93
CA HIS A 42 -7.64 -9.62 -4.82
C HIS A 42 -9.09 -10.01 -4.51
N ASN A 43 -10.08 -9.66 -5.35
CA ASN A 43 -11.51 -9.88 -5.11
C ASN A 43 -12.02 -9.33 -3.76
N ILE A 44 -11.41 -8.25 -3.26
CA ILE A 44 -11.82 -7.58 -2.03
C ILE A 44 -12.68 -6.38 -2.41
N ASN A 45 -13.75 -6.15 -1.63
CA ASN A 45 -14.55 -4.94 -1.81
C ASN A 45 -13.73 -3.70 -1.44
N GLU A 46 -13.60 -2.77 -2.37
CA GLU A 46 -12.99 -1.47 -2.10
C GLU A 46 -13.79 -0.72 -1.02
N PRO A 47 -13.12 -0.03 -0.07
CA PRO A 47 -13.81 0.80 0.91
C PRO A 47 -14.53 1.97 0.23
N THR A 48 -15.69 2.34 0.76
CA THR A 48 -16.55 3.41 0.20
C THR A 48 -15.89 4.79 0.27
N MET A 49 -15.02 5.01 1.26
CA MET A 49 -14.30 6.27 1.44
C MET A 49 -12.89 6.17 0.84
N ARG A 50 -12.61 6.99 -0.19
CA ARG A 50 -11.32 7.00 -0.90
C ARG A 50 -10.61 8.33 -0.69
N PHE A 51 -9.33 8.30 -0.33
CA PHE A 51 -8.48 9.49 -0.31
C PHE A 51 -7.95 9.83 -1.71
N SER A 52 -7.51 8.82 -2.48
CA SER A 52 -7.04 8.95 -3.86
C SER A 52 -6.90 7.56 -4.51
N LYS A 53 -7.10 7.45 -5.83
CA LYS A 53 -6.88 6.23 -6.62
C LYS A 53 -5.91 6.54 -7.77
N ILE A 54 -5.00 5.62 -8.07
CA ILE A 54 -4.09 5.69 -9.22
C ILE A 54 -4.13 4.35 -9.92
N ASP A 55 -4.48 4.32 -11.20
CA ASP A 55 -4.39 3.09 -11.98
C ASP A 55 -2.93 2.88 -12.46
N PRO A 56 -2.41 1.65 -12.45
CA PRO A 56 -3.09 0.39 -12.08
C PRO A 56 -3.04 0.06 -10.57
N PHE A 57 -2.43 0.91 -9.74
CA PHE A 57 -2.08 0.61 -8.35
C PHE A 57 -3.24 0.56 -7.35
N GLY A 58 -4.42 1.06 -7.72
CA GLY A 58 -5.61 1.03 -6.88
C GLY A 58 -5.68 2.21 -5.91
N CYS A 59 -6.26 1.97 -4.73
CA CYS A 59 -6.57 3.03 -3.77
C CYS A 59 -5.42 3.25 -2.78
N LYS A 60 -5.16 4.50 -2.42
CA LYS A 60 -4.24 4.84 -1.35
C LYS A 60 -4.81 4.37 0.00
N ILE A 61 -4.03 3.58 0.73
CA ILE A 61 -4.43 3.01 2.01
C ILE A 61 -3.75 3.68 3.21
N PHE A 62 -2.49 4.11 3.09
CA PHE A 62 -1.78 4.90 4.10
C PHE A 62 -0.52 5.56 3.53
N SER A 63 0.27 6.21 4.38
CA SER A 63 1.58 6.79 4.06
C SER A 63 2.62 6.39 5.11
N ILE A 64 3.86 6.17 4.69
CA ILE A 64 5.02 5.88 5.56
C ILE A 64 6.00 7.04 5.47
N THR A 65 6.47 7.58 6.60
CA THR A 65 7.54 8.59 6.60
C THR A 65 8.88 7.88 6.69
N SER A 66 9.60 7.83 5.57
CA SER A 66 10.94 7.24 5.48
C SER A 66 11.70 7.82 4.29
N LYS A 67 13.01 8.03 4.48
CA LYS A 67 13.90 8.47 3.40
C LYS A 67 14.10 7.32 2.41
N ASP A 68 14.61 6.20 2.90
CA ASP A 68 14.94 5.00 2.15
C ASP A 68 14.16 3.82 2.75
N LEU A 69 12.94 3.61 2.25
CA LEU A 69 12.04 2.57 2.77
C LEU A 69 12.50 1.19 2.28
N SER A 70 12.71 0.25 3.21
CA SER A 70 13.02 -1.14 2.86
C SER A 70 11.76 -1.98 2.68
N GLU A 71 11.87 -3.08 1.94
CA GLU A 71 10.78 -4.05 1.75
C GLU A 71 10.31 -4.66 3.09
N ASP A 72 11.24 -4.99 3.99
CA ASP A 72 10.93 -5.52 5.32
C ASP A 72 10.13 -4.52 6.17
N GLU A 73 10.52 -3.24 6.14
CA GLU A 73 9.81 -2.18 6.86
C GLU A 73 8.41 -1.97 6.26
N ALA A 74 8.31 -1.88 4.93
CA ALA A 74 7.05 -1.71 4.22
C ALA A 74 6.08 -2.88 4.51
N THR A 75 6.59 -4.12 4.50
CA THR A 75 5.83 -5.33 4.80
C THR A 75 5.29 -5.31 6.24
N GLN A 76 6.06 -4.81 7.21
CA GLN A 76 5.59 -4.68 8.60
C GLN A 76 4.43 -3.69 8.72
N TYR A 77 4.51 -2.52 8.10
CA TYR A 77 3.41 -1.57 8.06
C TYR A 77 2.18 -2.14 7.36
N PHE A 78 2.37 -2.86 6.25
CA PHE A 78 1.28 -3.49 5.53
C PHE A 78 0.58 -4.57 6.34
N GLU A 79 1.34 -5.42 7.04
CA GLU A 79 0.77 -6.42 7.96
C GLU A 79 -0.05 -5.77 9.08
N LEU A 80 0.39 -4.64 9.61
CA LEU A 80 -0.36 -3.88 10.61
C LEU A 80 -1.67 -3.33 10.05
N TRP A 81 -1.65 -2.80 8.83
CA TRP A 81 -2.85 -2.32 8.13
C TRP A 81 -3.84 -3.46 7.86
N ILE A 82 -3.39 -4.61 7.36
CA ILE A 82 -4.22 -5.80 7.13
C ILE A 82 -4.91 -6.22 8.44
N LYS A 83 -4.16 -6.25 9.56
CA LYS A 83 -4.70 -6.61 10.87
C LYS A 83 -5.78 -5.64 11.36
N HIS A 84 -5.66 -4.35 11.07
CA HIS A 84 -6.58 -3.32 11.57
C HIS A 84 -7.78 -3.07 10.66
N GLU A 85 -7.61 -3.15 9.35
CA GLU A 85 -8.62 -2.71 8.39
C GLU A 85 -9.27 -3.88 7.63
N LEU A 86 -8.47 -4.84 7.16
CA LEU A 86 -9.00 -5.97 6.38
C LEU A 86 -9.64 -7.05 7.25
N ASN A 87 -9.05 -7.39 8.41
CA ASN A 87 -9.66 -8.38 9.31
C ASN A 87 -10.97 -7.91 9.96
N LYS A 88 -11.33 -6.62 9.83
CA LYS A 88 -12.67 -6.13 10.22
C LYS A 88 -13.71 -6.32 9.12
N ALA A 89 -13.26 -6.55 7.88
CA ALA A 89 -14.09 -6.65 6.68
C ALA A 89 -14.26 -8.11 6.17
N LEU A 90 -13.49 -9.06 6.75
CA LEU A 90 -13.66 -10.51 6.62
C LEU A 90 -14.49 -11.05 7.79
#